data_AF-D4E2J4-F1
#
_entry.id   AF-D4E2J4-F1
#
_cell.length_a   1.000
_cell.length_b   1.000
_cell.length_c   1.000
_cell.angle_alpha   90.00
_cell.angle_beta   90.00
_cell.angle_gamma   90.00
#
_symmetry.space_group_name_H-M   'P 1'
#
loop_
_entity.id
_entity.type
_entity.pdbx_description
1 polymer ?
#
loop_
_entity_poly.entity_id
_entity_poly.type
_entity_poly.pdbx_seq_one_letter_code
_entity_poly.pdbx_strand_id
1 'polypeptide(L)'
;MSTTDDSYLVANDKAAEVPLREKWWRVLDNYKIGIIPLPFFILAGVLILLDCLAGKLPSDIVVMVATLAFFGFACGEFGKRLPLVGKMGAAAICATFIPSALVHYGLLPDVVVQSTTVFYKSTNILYLYICCIIVGSIMSMNRQVLIQGFLRIFVPMLCGEVVGMLVGMGVGMALGLEPFQIFFFLVLPIMAGGVGEGAIPLSMGYAAILHMEQGVALGRILPIVMLGSLTAIVIAGLLNQLGKRYPHLTGEGSLMPSKTAGEVVSASNKTIGNVDVSTLACGALLAILLYMVGMLLHRMIGLPAPVGMLFAAVAVKLAHGVSPRIQEGSQVVYKFFRTAVTYPILFAVGVAITPWQELVDAFTLQNLAVIVCTVSALVGTGFVVGKKIGMHPIDVAIVSCCQSGQGGTGDVAILTAGNRMSLMPFAQIATRIGGAINVSLSLLVLSHFF
;
A
#
# COMPACT_ATOMS: atom_id res chain seq x y z
N MET A 1 -66.85 48.14 30.70
CA MET A 1 -66.86 46.86 29.97
C MET A 1 -65.93 45.91 30.70
N SER A 2 -66.50 44.79 31.13
CA SER A 2 -65.99 43.73 32.01
C SER A 2 -64.79 42.99 31.42
N THR A 3 -63.68 42.87 32.16
CA THR A 3 -63.08 41.63 32.73
C THR A 3 -62.59 40.56 31.74
N THR A 4 -61.27 40.38 31.76
CA THR A 4 -60.51 39.09 31.79
C THR A 4 -61.27 37.81 31.46
N ASP A 5 -60.74 37.01 30.53
CA ASP A 5 -60.36 35.64 30.88
C ASP A 5 -59.35 35.02 29.91
N ASP A 6 -58.47 34.26 30.53
CA ASP A 6 -57.34 33.54 30.00
C ASP A 6 -57.74 32.45 28.99
N SER A 7 -56.94 32.31 27.95
CA SER A 7 -56.56 30.99 27.43
C SER A 7 -55.33 31.11 26.56
N TYR A 8 -54.18 31.26 27.22
CA TYR A 8 -52.92 30.78 26.68
C TYR A 8 -53.05 29.28 26.44
N LEU A 9 -53.45 28.89 25.23
CA LEU A 9 -53.12 27.58 24.71
C LEU A 9 -51.61 27.55 24.54
N VAL A 10 -50.92 27.15 25.61
CA VAL A 10 -49.58 26.58 25.53
C VAL A 10 -49.73 25.39 24.61
N ALA A 11 -49.46 25.60 23.32
CA ALA A 11 -49.10 24.53 22.43
C ALA A 11 -47.87 23.89 23.07
N ASN A 12 -48.11 22.77 23.75
CA ASN A 12 -47.08 21.82 24.09
C ASN A 12 -46.45 21.46 22.75
N ASP A 13 -45.35 22.14 22.40
CA ASP A 13 -44.39 21.67 21.42
C ASP A 13 -43.82 20.38 22.03
N LYS A 14 -44.58 19.29 21.87
CA LYS A 14 -44.04 17.95 21.94
C LYS A 14 -42.97 17.96 20.86
N ALA A 15 -41.71 18.12 21.28
CA ALA A 15 -40.55 17.89 20.44
C ALA A 15 -40.85 16.65 19.62
N ALA A 16 -41.08 16.84 18.31
CA ALA A 16 -41.56 15.77 17.45
C ALA A 16 -40.65 14.56 17.67
N GLU A 17 -41.20 13.49 18.25
CA GLU A 17 -40.42 12.31 18.57
C GLU A 17 -39.87 11.80 17.24
N VAL A 18 -38.58 12.03 17.00
CA VAL A 18 -37.91 11.58 15.78
C VAL A 18 -38.25 10.11 15.61
N PRO A 19 -38.91 9.72 14.50
CA PRO A 19 -39.45 8.37 14.36
C PRO A 19 -38.34 7.35 14.55
N LEU A 20 -38.64 6.21 15.17
CA LEU A 20 -37.65 5.16 15.47
C LEU A 20 -36.84 4.74 14.22
N ARG A 21 -37.44 4.84 13.03
CA ARG A 21 -36.77 4.64 11.73
C ARG A 21 -35.68 5.67 11.46
N GLU A 22 -35.94 6.95 11.67
CA GLU A 22 -34.95 8.01 11.52
C GLU A 22 -33.88 7.96 12.60
N LYS A 23 -34.22 7.56 13.83
CA LYS A 23 -33.22 7.29 14.88
C LYS A 23 -32.32 6.10 14.50
N TRP A 24 -32.88 5.03 13.94
CA TRP A 24 -32.12 3.87 13.46
C TRP A 24 -31.22 4.22 12.27
N TRP A 25 -31.72 4.99 11.30
CA TRP A 25 -30.92 5.50 10.18
C TRP A 25 -29.79 6.42 10.67
N ARG A 26 -30.05 7.30 11.64
CA ARG A 26 -29.00 8.10 12.29
C ARG A 26 -27.93 7.25 12.97
N VAL A 27 -28.28 6.11 13.57
CA VAL A 27 -27.29 5.19 14.16
C VAL A 27 -26.43 4.52 13.08
N LEU A 28 -27.06 4.05 12.00
CA LEU A 28 -26.36 3.47 10.85
C LEU A 28 -25.44 4.47 10.14
N ASP A 29 -25.85 5.74 10.07
CA ASP A 29 -25.11 6.77 9.36
C ASP A 29 -23.99 7.42 10.18
N ASN A 30 -24.16 7.55 11.50
CA ASN A 30 -23.23 8.27 12.37
C ASN A 30 -22.14 7.39 13.01
N TYR A 31 -22.43 6.12 13.33
CA TYR A 31 -21.46 5.23 13.97
C TYR A 31 -20.89 4.24 12.95
N LYS A 32 -19.65 4.46 12.52
CA LYS A 32 -18.96 3.64 11.51
C LYS A 32 -17.59 3.20 12.01
N ILE A 33 -17.21 1.96 11.69
CA ILE A 33 -15.85 1.43 11.83
C ILE A 33 -15.30 1.29 10.41
N GLY A 34 -14.38 2.18 10.03
CA GLY A 34 -13.98 2.33 8.64
C GLY A 34 -15.17 2.78 7.77
N ILE A 35 -15.63 1.90 6.87
CA ILE A 35 -16.78 2.15 5.98
C ILE A 35 -18.05 1.47 6.49
N ILE A 36 -17.91 0.49 7.40
CA ILE A 36 -19.02 -0.38 7.81
C ILE A 36 -19.79 0.30 8.96
N PRO A 37 -21.11 0.51 8.82
CA PRO A 37 -21.98 0.89 9.92
C PRO A 37 -21.84 -0.06 11.11
N LEU A 38 -21.79 0.47 12.33
CA LEU A 38 -21.56 -0.30 13.54
C LEU A 38 -22.50 -1.51 13.69
N PRO A 39 -23.81 -1.43 13.38
CA PRO A 39 -24.70 -2.59 13.43
C PRO A 39 -24.29 -3.72 12.46
N PHE A 40 -23.88 -3.39 11.24
CA PHE A 40 -23.40 -4.39 10.26
C PHE A 40 -22.05 -4.97 10.66
N PHE A 41 -21.20 -4.16 11.30
CA PHE A 41 -19.92 -4.63 11.82
C PHE A 41 -20.14 -5.65 12.95
N ILE A 42 -21.05 -5.38 13.89
CA ILE A 42 -21.42 -6.32 14.96
C ILE A 42 -22.01 -7.60 14.37
N LEU A 43 -22.94 -7.47 13.41
CA LEU A 43 -23.54 -8.63 12.74
C LEU A 43 -22.48 -9.50 12.05
N ALA A 44 -21.56 -8.90 11.30
CA ALA A 44 -20.46 -9.62 10.67
C ALA A 44 -19.61 -10.37 11.71
N GLY A 45 -19.26 -9.72 12.82
CA GLY A 45 -18.51 -10.35 13.91
C GLY A 45 -19.24 -11.55 14.53
N VAL A 46 -20.56 -11.44 14.76
CA VAL A 46 -21.38 -12.54 15.30
C VAL A 46 -21.44 -13.71 14.31
N LEU A 47 -21.66 -13.45 13.01
CA LEU A 47 -21.72 -14.51 12.00
C LEU A 47 -20.37 -15.23 11.86
N ILE A 48 -19.26 -14.48 11.78
CA ILE A 48 -17.91 -15.05 11.74
C ILE A 48 -17.65 -15.89 12.99
N LEU A 49 -18.07 -15.42 14.17
CA LEU A 49 -17.91 -16.17 15.42
C LEU A 49 -18.71 -17.49 15.39
N LEU A 50 -19.96 -17.47 14.92
CA LEU A 50 -20.78 -18.68 14.79
C LEU A 50 -20.15 -19.69 13.81
N ASP A 51 -19.64 -19.23 12.67
CA ASP A 51 -18.94 -20.09 11.70
C ASP A 51 -17.64 -20.66 12.26
N CYS A 52 -16.91 -19.87 13.06
CA CYS A 52 -15.72 -20.34 13.78
C CYS A 52 -16.07 -21.40 14.83
N LEU A 53 -17.15 -21.22 15.59
CA LEU A 53 -17.64 -22.19 16.57
C LEU A 53 -18.15 -23.48 15.91
N ALA A 54 -18.73 -23.37 14.71
CA ALA A 54 -19.11 -24.51 13.88
C ALA A 54 -17.89 -25.23 13.25
N GLY A 55 -16.68 -24.69 13.41
CA GLY A 55 -15.43 -25.27 12.93
C GLY A 55 -15.23 -25.17 11.41
N LYS A 56 -16.08 -24.43 10.69
CA LYS A 56 -16.02 -24.32 9.24
C LYS A 56 -16.35 -22.91 8.78
N LEU A 57 -15.34 -22.20 8.30
CA LEU A 57 -15.48 -20.93 7.61
C LEU A 57 -15.25 -21.18 6.11
N PRO A 58 -16.25 -20.96 5.24
CA PRO A 58 -16.05 -21.10 3.81
C PRO A 58 -14.99 -20.13 3.28
N SER A 59 -14.07 -20.62 2.43
CA SER A 59 -13.02 -19.82 1.79
C SER A 59 -13.46 -19.19 0.46
N ASP A 60 -14.77 -19.17 0.18
CA ASP A 60 -15.31 -18.49 -0.99
C ASP A 60 -15.32 -16.97 -0.82
N ILE A 61 -15.46 -16.26 -1.95
CA ILE A 61 -15.38 -14.82 -1.99
C ILE A 61 -16.46 -14.12 -1.14
N VAL A 62 -17.64 -14.74 -0.96
CA VAL A 62 -18.76 -14.11 -0.25
C VAL A 62 -18.43 -13.98 1.23
N VAL A 63 -18.00 -15.09 1.84
CA VAL A 63 -17.62 -15.12 3.27
C VAL A 63 -16.30 -14.40 3.50
N MET A 64 -15.32 -14.58 2.61
CA MET A 64 -13.99 -13.98 2.77
C MET A 64 -14.01 -12.46 2.64
N VAL A 65 -14.79 -11.88 1.72
CA VAL A 65 -14.91 -10.41 1.63
C VAL A 65 -15.45 -9.82 2.94
N ALA A 66 -16.46 -10.44 3.56
CA ALA A 66 -16.98 -10.00 4.85
C ALA A 66 -15.95 -10.18 5.98
N THR A 67 -15.27 -11.34 6.03
CA THR A 67 -14.27 -11.66 7.06
C THR A 67 -13.07 -10.71 7.00
N LEU A 68 -12.48 -10.53 5.82
CA LEU A 68 -11.36 -9.64 5.62
C LEU A 68 -11.75 -8.18 5.88
N ALA A 69 -12.97 -7.78 5.52
CA ALA A 69 -13.48 -6.44 5.83
C ALA A 69 -13.64 -6.22 7.33
N PHE A 70 -14.24 -7.16 8.04
CA PHE A 70 -14.41 -7.09 9.49
C PHE A 70 -13.05 -6.92 10.19
N PHE A 71 -12.13 -7.87 10.02
CA PHE A 71 -10.84 -7.82 10.72
C PHE A 71 -9.92 -6.70 10.21
N GLY A 72 -9.90 -6.45 8.89
CA GLY A 72 -9.09 -5.39 8.29
C GLY A 72 -9.49 -4.00 8.79
N PHE A 73 -10.78 -3.68 8.78
CA PHE A 73 -11.25 -2.41 9.33
C PHE A 73 -11.12 -2.36 10.86
N ALA A 74 -11.29 -3.47 11.58
CA ALA A 74 -11.04 -3.52 13.02
C ALA A 74 -9.59 -3.10 13.36
N CYS A 75 -8.61 -3.75 12.73
CA CYS A 75 -7.19 -3.50 12.95
C CYS A 75 -6.78 -2.11 12.46
N GLY A 76 -7.29 -1.69 11.30
CA GLY A 76 -6.99 -0.37 10.74
C GLY A 76 -7.57 0.78 11.57
N GLU A 77 -8.82 0.65 12.03
CA GLU A 77 -9.47 1.65 12.88
C GLU A 77 -8.83 1.73 14.26
N PHE A 78 -8.44 0.58 14.84
CA PHE A 78 -7.64 0.53 16.05
C PHE A 78 -6.34 1.33 15.87
N GLY A 79 -5.60 1.09 14.78
CA GLY A 79 -4.38 1.83 14.47
C GLY A 79 -4.60 3.33 14.30
N LYS A 80 -5.69 3.76 13.67
CA LYS A 80 -6.04 5.20 13.51
C LYS A 80 -6.30 5.90 14.84
N ARG A 81 -6.88 5.21 15.81
CA ARG A 81 -7.27 5.78 17.11
C ARG A 81 -6.13 5.89 18.11
N LEU A 82 -4.94 5.36 17.79
CA LEU A 82 -3.76 5.52 18.64
C LEU A 82 -3.28 6.99 18.65
N PRO A 83 -3.15 7.64 19.82
CA PRO A 83 -3.00 9.10 19.93
C PRO A 83 -1.71 9.66 19.31
N LEU A 84 -0.60 8.93 19.40
CA LEU A 84 0.71 9.34 18.84
C LEU A 84 0.97 8.70 17.47
N VAL A 85 0.80 7.37 17.38
CA VAL A 85 1.20 6.59 16.19
C VAL A 85 0.13 6.62 15.08
N GLY A 86 -1.14 6.91 15.41
CA GLY A 86 -2.24 6.95 14.45
C GLY A 86 -2.03 7.94 13.29
N LYS A 87 -1.35 9.06 13.57
CA LYS A 87 -1.00 10.08 12.56
C LYS A 87 0.24 9.71 11.73
N MET A 88 1.00 8.70 12.16
CA MET A 88 2.25 8.23 11.55
C MET A 88 2.04 6.96 10.72
N GLY A 89 0.82 6.70 10.23
CA GLY A 89 0.54 5.52 9.41
C GLY A 89 0.32 4.23 10.19
N ALA A 90 0.11 4.29 11.51
CA ALA A 90 -0.21 3.11 12.32
C ALA A 90 -1.41 2.33 11.80
N ALA A 91 -2.37 2.95 11.10
CA ALA A 91 -3.48 2.23 10.49
C ALA A 91 -3.01 1.10 9.54
N ALA A 92 -2.00 1.36 8.71
CA ALA A 92 -1.46 0.35 7.79
C ALA A 92 -0.60 -0.68 8.53
N ILE A 93 0.24 -0.22 9.48
CA ILE A 93 1.06 -1.09 10.32
C ILE A 93 0.17 -2.06 11.12
N CYS A 94 -0.82 -1.54 11.83
CA CYS A 94 -1.76 -2.33 12.61
C CYS A 94 -2.57 -3.28 11.72
N ALA A 95 -3.03 -2.84 10.55
CA ALA A 95 -3.76 -3.70 9.63
C ALA A 95 -2.94 -4.88 9.09
N THR A 96 -1.61 -4.79 9.04
CA THR A 96 -0.74 -5.86 8.53
C THR A 96 -0.07 -6.68 9.64
N PHE A 97 0.52 -6.04 10.65
CA PHE A 97 1.35 -6.71 11.64
C PHE A 97 0.57 -7.25 12.85
N ILE A 98 -0.55 -6.64 13.24
CA ILE A 98 -1.39 -7.21 14.32
C ILE A 98 -1.93 -8.59 13.90
N PRO A 99 -2.49 -8.78 12.69
CA PRO A 99 -2.96 -10.10 12.28
C PRO A 99 -1.85 -11.16 12.28
N SER A 100 -0.65 -10.80 11.81
CA SER A 100 0.52 -11.68 11.86
C SER A 100 0.87 -12.10 13.30
N ALA A 101 0.85 -11.17 14.25
CA ALA A 101 1.05 -11.46 15.67
C ALA A 101 -0.07 -12.33 16.25
N LEU A 102 -1.34 -12.04 15.91
CA LEU A 102 -2.49 -12.83 16.38
C LEU A 102 -2.42 -14.28 15.89
N VAL A 103 -1.96 -14.51 14.66
CA VAL A 103 -1.70 -15.85 14.13
C VAL A 103 -0.60 -16.54 14.93
N HIS A 104 0.51 -15.87 15.17
CA HIS A 104 1.65 -16.45 15.86
C HIS A 104 1.36 -16.81 17.32
N TYR A 105 0.64 -15.96 18.06
CA TYR A 105 0.24 -16.24 19.44
C TYR A 105 -0.97 -17.16 19.57
N GLY A 106 -1.53 -17.68 18.46
CA GLY A 106 -2.70 -18.55 18.48
C GLY A 106 -3.99 -17.87 18.94
N LEU A 107 -4.07 -16.54 18.84
CA LEU A 107 -5.24 -15.74 19.21
C LEU A 107 -6.28 -15.67 18.10
N LEU A 108 -5.86 -15.85 16.85
CA LEU A 108 -6.78 -15.92 15.71
C LEU A 108 -7.20 -17.39 15.50
N PRO A 109 -8.51 -17.71 15.38
CA PRO A 109 -8.95 -19.08 15.16
C PRO A 109 -8.32 -19.70 13.90
N ASP A 110 -7.83 -20.93 14.00
CA ASP A 110 -7.15 -21.64 12.90
C ASP A 110 -7.99 -21.69 11.62
N VAL A 111 -9.31 -21.81 11.77
CA VAL A 111 -10.27 -21.81 10.66
C VAL A 111 -10.20 -20.51 9.87
N VAL A 112 -10.03 -19.35 10.53
CA VAL A 112 -9.87 -18.04 9.88
C VAL A 112 -8.52 -17.97 9.17
N VAL A 113 -7.45 -18.47 9.80
CA VAL A 113 -6.10 -18.48 9.23
C VAL A 113 -6.04 -19.30 7.95
N GLN A 114 -6.54 -20.53 8.01
CA GLN A 114 -6.57 -21.45 6.88
C GLN A 114 -7.41 -20.89 5.73
N SER A 115 -8.63 -20.43 6.03
CA SER A 115 -9.54 -19.90 5.01
C SER A 115 -8.98 -18.65 4.34
N THR A 116 -8.41 -17.74 5.13
CA THR A 116 -7.75 -16.52 4.63
C THR A 116 -6.55 -16.87 3.74
N THR A 117 -5.72 -17.83 4.16
CA THR A 117 -4.54 -18.24 3.40
C THR A 117 -4.91 -18.92 2.08
N VAL A 118 -5.89 -19.83 2.11
CA VAL A 118 -6.42 -20.49 0.91
C VAL A 118 -7.02 -19.47 -0.05
N PHE A 119 -7.86 -18.57 0.44
CA PHE A 119 -8.45 -17.50 -0.35
C PHE A 119 -7.39 -16.60 -0.99
N TYR A 120 -6.41 -16.14 -0.19
CA TYR A 120 -5.34 -15.26 -0.65
C TYR A 120 -4.52 -15.89 -1.80
N LYS A 121 -4.09 -17.15 -1.61
CA LYS A 121 -3.26 -17.86 -2.59
C LYS A 121 -4.02 -18.28 -3.84
N SER A 122 -5.29 -18.69 -3.71
CA SER A 122 -6.09 -19.17 -4.84
C SER A 122 -6.60 -18.04 -5.73
N THR A 123 -7.01 -16.92 -5.15
CA THR A 123 -7.68 -15.84 -5.90
C THR A 123 -6.72 -14.81 -6.48
N ASN A 124 -5.48 -14.73 -5.98
CA ASN A 124 -4.54 -13.67 -6.34
C ASN A 124 -5.16 -12.26 -6.14
N ILE A 125 -6.00 -12.09 -5.11
CA ILE A 125 -6.77 -10.87 -4.86
C ILE A 125 -5.89 -9.61 -4.74
N LEU A 126 -4.65 -9.77 -4.25
CA LEU A 126 -3.66 -8.68 -4.20
C LEU A 126 -3.34 -8.16 -5.60
N TYR A 127 -3.16 -9.04 -6.59
CA TYR A 127 -2.88 -8.61 -7.96
C TYR A 127 -4.08 -7.88 -8.55
N LEU A 128 -5.31 -8.35 -8.35
CA LEU A 128 -6.51 -7.62 -8.77
C LEU A 128 -6.54 -6.20 -8.16
N TYR A 129 -6.26 -6.09 -6.86
CA TYR A 129 -6.16 -4.80 -6.17
C TYR A 129 -5.11 -3.90 -6.82
N ILE A 130 -3.88 -4.41 -7.03
CA ILE A 130 -2.78 -3.66 -7.65
C ILE A 130 -3.16 -3.18 -9.05
N CYS A 131 -3.83 -4.02 -9.85
CA CYS A 131 -4.28 -3.68 -11.20
C CYS A 131 -5.26 -2.49 -11.20
N CYS A 132 -6.29 -2.58 -10.38
CA CYS A 132 -7.29 -1.53 -10.25
C CYS A 132 -6.68 -0.20 -9.76
N ILE A 133 -5.74 -0.26 -8.81
CA ILE A 133 -5.08 0.95 -8.29
C ILE A 133 -4.12 1.56 -9.33
N ILE A 134 -3.26 0.77 -9.98
CA ILE A 134 -2.29 1.28 -10.97
C ILE A 134 -3.04 1.87 -12.18
N VAL A 135 -3.94 1.12 -12.78
CA VAL A 135 -4.65 1.59 -13.98
C VAL A 135 -5.52 2.79 -13.64
N GLY A 136 -6.28 2.75 -12.54
CA GLY A 136 -7.11 3.87 -12.14
C GLY A 136 -6.31 5.13 -11.78
N SER A 137 -5.15 5.01 -11.13
CA SER A 137 -4.28 6.15 -10.84
C SER A 137 -3.62 6.73 -12.11
N ILE A 138 -3.13 5.91 -13.05
CA ILE A 138 -2.61 6.38 -14.34
C ILE A 138 -3.70 7.10 -15.16
N MET A 139 -4.90 6.51 -15.23
CA MET A 139 -6.02 7.12 -15.94
C MET A 139 -6.48 8.41 -15.25
N SER A 140 -6.28 8.56 -13.94
CA SER A 140 -6.54 9.79 -13.18
C SER A 140 -5.55 10.93 -13.44
N MET A 141 -4.34 10.62 -13.93
CA MET A 141 -3.28 11.61 -14.08
C MET A 141 -3.38 12.42 -15.38
N ASN A 142 -2.88 13.65 -15.34
CA ASN A 142 -2.58 14.42 -16.53
C ASN A 142 -1.35 13.82 -17.23
N ARG A 143 -1.42 13.70 -18.55
CA ARG A 143 -0.37 13.12 -19.41
C ARG A 143 0.96 13.85 -19.28
N GLN A 144 0.96 15.17 -19.17
CA GLN A 144 2.20 15.94 -19.04
C GLN A 144 2.90 15.62 -17.71
N VAL A 145 2.14 15.52 -16.63
CA VAL A 145 2.65 15.12 -15.30
C VAL A 145 3.15 13.68 -15.33
N LEU A 146 2.45 12.78 -16.03
CA LEU A 146 2.86 11.40 -16.21
C LEU A 146 4.23 11.32 -16.89
N ILE A 147 4.40 11.93 -18.08
CA ILE A 147 5.67 11.88 -18.84
C ILE A 147 6.82 12.50 -18.04
N GLN A 148 6.59 13.70 -17.49
CA GLN A 148 7.64 14.41 -16.74
C GLN A 148 8.00 13.69 -15.44
N GLY A 149 7.01 13.16 -14.73
CA GLY A 149 7.22 12.37 -13.53
C GLY A 149 8.01 11.10 -13.81
N PHE A 150 7.63 10.35 -14.84
CA PHE A 150 8.30 9.09 -15.21
C PHE A 150 9.78 9.30 -15.57
N LEU A 151 10.10 10.33 -16.36
CA LEU A 151 11.48 10.57 -16.77
C LEU A 151 12.34 11.08 -15.61
N ARG A 152 11.78 11.93 -14.74
CA ARG A 152 12.55 12.58 -13.67
C ARG A 152 12.71 11.72 -12.42
N ILE A 153 11.78 10.81 -12.13
CA ILE A 153 11.82 10.00 -10.90
C ILE A 153 12.97 9.00 -10.86
N PHE A 154 13.50 8.57 -12.02
CA PHE A 154 14.65 7.67 -12.08
C PHE A 154 15.90 8.24 -11.42
N VAL A 155 16.14 9.56 -11.54
CA VAL A 155 17.33 10.21 -10.96
C VAL A 155 17.36 10.14 -9.43
N PRO A 156 16.36 10.63 -8.68
CA PRO A 156 16.36 10.55 -7.22
C PRO A 156 16.33 9.11 -6.72
N MET A 157 15.68 8.19 -7.44
CA MET A 157 15.66 6.78 -7.11
C MET A 157 17.04 6.12 -7.23
N LEU A 158 17.74 6.33 -8.35
CA LEU A 158 19.07 5.76 -8.56
C LEU A 158 20.11 6.37 -7.60
N CYS A 159 20.06 7.69 -7.38
CA CYS A 159 20.90 8.32 -6.35
C CYS A 159 20.59 7.78 -4.95
N GLY A 160 19.31 7.61 -4.63
CA GLY A 160 18.86 7.04 -3.36
C GLY A 160 19.36 5.62 -3.16
N GLU A 161 19.39 4.81 -4.22
CA GLU A 161 19.92 3.45 -4.15
C GLU A 161 21.42 3.43 -3.84
N VAL A 162 22.22 4.21 -4.58
CA VAL A 162 23.67 4.28 -4.36
C VAL A 162 24.00 4.80 -2.97
N VAL A 163 23.36 5.90 -2.53
CA VAL A 163 23.62 6.48 -1.21
C VAL A 163 23.14 5.56 -0.10
N GLY A 164 21.98 4.93 -0.26
CA GLY A 164 21.45 3.93 0.67
C GLY A 164 22.43 2.78 0.86
N MET A 165 22.95 2.21 -0.24
CA MET A 165 23.94 1.14 -0.18
C MET A 165 25.22 1.56 0.53
N LEU A 166 25.77 2.73 0.21
CA LEU A 166 27.00 3.24 0.83
C LEU A 166 26.83 3.51 2.32
N VAL A 167 25.72 4.11 2.74
CA VAL A 167 25.45 4.38 4.16
C VAL A 167 25.20 3.09 4.93
N GLY A 168 24.41 2.16 4.37
CA GLY A 168 24.17 0.85 4.98
C GLY A 168 25.47 0.06 5.19
N MET A 169 26.32 0.03 4.17
CA MET A 169 27.65 -0.57 4.26
C MET A 169 28.53 0.11 5.32
N GLY A 170 28.61 1.45 5.30
CA GLY A 170 29.44 2.20 6.24
C GLY A 170 29.01 2.00 7.70
N VAL A 171 27.70 2.03 7.98
CA VAL A 171 27.18 1.79 9.33
C VAL A 171 27.40 0.34 9.76
N GLY A 172 27.18 -0.63 8.88
CA GLY A 172 27.45 -2.04 9.18
C GLY A 172 28.92 -2.29 9.53
N MET A 173 29.84 -1.72 8.75
CA MET A 173 31.29 -1.82 8.99
C MET A 173 31.69 -1.14 10.31
N ALA A 174 31.10 0.02 10.63
CA ALA A 174 31.33 0.71 11.90
C ALA A 174 30.84 -0.11 13.11
N LEU A 175 29.83 -0.96 12.93
CA LEU A 175 29.33 -1.88 13.95
C LEU A 175 30.10 -3.22 14.00
N GLY A 176 31.15 -3.37 13.18
CA GLY A 176 32.01 -4.57 13.15
C GLY A 176 31.43 -5.75 12.37
N LEU A 177 30.41 -5.52 11.54
CA LEU A 177 29.87 -6.57 10.66
C LEU A 177 30.76 -6.79 9.44
N GLU A 178 30.76 -8.00 8.92
CA GLU A 178 31.54 -8.37 7.74
C GLU A 178 30.94 -7.73 6.46
N PRO A 179 31.74 -7.10 5.58
CA PRO A 179 31.26 -6.43 4.36
C PRO A 179 30.36 -7.29 3.49
N PHE A 180 30.72 -8.57 3.31
CA PHE A 180 29.93 -9.52 2.52
C PHE A 180 28.53 -9.72 3.13
N GLN A 181 28.46 -9.89 4.45
CA GLN A 181 27.18 -10.10 5.14
C GLN A 181 26.32 -8.85 5.13
N ILE A 182 26.91 -7.68 5.32
CA ILE A 182 26.19 -6.41 5.28
C ILE A 182 25.57 -6.20 3.89
N PHE A 183 26.35 -6.35 2.82
CA PHE A 183 25.85 -6.09 1.48
C PHE A 183 24.78 -7.11 1.08
N PHE A 184 25.12 -8.40 1.07
CA PHE A 184 24.28 -9.44 0.48
C PHE A 184 23.12 -9.90 1.37
N PHE A 185 23.25 -9.83 2.70
CA PHE A 185 22.21 -10.32 3.61
C PHE A 185 21.47 -9.22 4.38
N LEU A 186 21.96 -7.98 4.37
CA LEU A 186 21.26 -6.85 4.98
C LEU A 186 20.79 -5.82 3.94
N VAL A 187 21.71 -5.11 3.31
CA VAL A 187 21.41 -3.94 2.47
C VAL A 187 20.69 -4.33 1.19
N LEU A 188 21.21 -5.32 0.45
CA LEU A 188 20.64 -5.74 -0.83
C LEU A 188 19.21 -6.27 -0.67
N PRO A 189 18.88 -7.15 0.29
CA PRO A 189 17.51 -7.58 0.52
C PRO A 189 16.52 -6.43 0.74
N ILE A 190 16.90 -5.41 1.50
CA ILE A 190 16.05 -4.22 1.72
C ILE A 190 15.71 -3.56 0.39
N MET A 191 16.64 -3.55 -0.56
CA MET A 191 16.54 -2.80 -1.83
C MET A 191 16.20 -3.70 -3.03
N ALA A 192 15.89 -4.97 -2.79
CA ALA A 192 15.65 -5.99 -3.81
C ALA A 192 14.24 -5.95 -4.42
N GLY A 193 13.36 -5.05 -3.95
CA GLY A 193 12.01 -4.93 -4.49
C GLY A 193 11.00 -5.91 -3.88
N GLY A 194 11.26 -6.42 -2.68
CA GLY A 194 10.31 -7.22 -1.91
C GLY A 194 10.52 -8.72 -1.96
N VAL A 195 9.49 -9.48 -1.59
CA VAL A 195 9.59 -10.95 -1.44
C VAL A 195 9.52 -11.68 -2.77
N GLY A 196 8.49 -11.39 -3.57
CA GLY A 196 8.22 -12.08 -4.83
C GLY A 196 9.26 -11.78 -5.90
N GLU A 197 9.53 -10.50 -6.11
CA GLU A 197 10.43 -10.01 -7.16
C GLU A 197 11.90 -9.89 -6.70
N GLY A 198 12.14 -9.87 -5.39
CA GLY A 198 13.45 -9.65 -4.80
C GLY A 198 14.02 -10.87 -4.08
N ALA A 199 13.49 -11.16 -2.90
CA ALA A 199 14.01 -12.19 -2.00
C ALA A 199 14.02 -13.59 -2.63
N ILE A 200 12.96 -13.97 -3.35
CA ILE A 200 12.89 -15.28 -4.01
C ILE A 200 13.97 -15.40 -5.11
N PRO A 201 14.06 -14.51 -6.12
CA PRO A 201 15.15 -14.56 -7.10
C PRO A 201 16.55 -14.44 -6.48
N LEU A 202 16.71 -13.62 -5.45
CA LEU A 202 17.98 -13.44 -4.75
C LEU A 202 18.41 -14.74 -4.03
N SER A 203 17.49 -15.41 -3.33
CA SER A 203 17.76 -16.70 -2.69
C SER A 203 18.05 -17.81 -3.70
N MET A 204 17.41 -17.82 -4.88
CA MET A 204 17.75 -18.74 -5.98
C MET A 204 19.16 -18.47 -6.50
N GLY A 205 19.54 -17.21 -6.67
CA GLY A 205 20.89 -16.83 -7.07
C GLY A 205 21.95 -17.24 -6.05
N TYR A 206 21.68 -17.07 -4.75
CA TYR A 206 22.56 -17.56 -3.68
C TYR A 206 22.65 -19.08 -3.67
N ALA A 207 21.57 -19.79 -3.95
CA ALA A 207 21.62 -21.25 -4.06
C ALA A 207 22.49 -21.73 -5.22
N ALA A 208 22.43 -21.02 -6.36
CA ALA A 208 23.23 -21.34 -7.53
C ALA A 208 24.71 -21.00 -7.36
N ILE A 209 25.03 -19.83 -6.78
CA ILE A 209 26.40 -19.29 -6.73
C ILE A 209 27.13 -19.67 -5.43
N LEU A 210 26.45 -19.60 -4.28
CA LEU A 210 27.04 -19.86 -2.96
C LEU A 210 26.83 -21.31 -2.48
N HIS A 211 26.18 -22.15 -3.29
CA HIS A 211 25.80 -23.53 -2.94
C HIS A 211 25.02 -23.63 -1.61
N MET A 212 24.30 -22.58 -1.25
CA MET A 212 23.43 -22.55 -0.07
C MET A 212 22.06 -23.17 -0.40
N GLU A 213 21.40 -23.78 0.57
CA GLU A 213 20.01 -24.19 0.37
C GLU A 213 19.11 -22.95 0.22
N GLN A 214 18.26 -22.92 -0.81
CA GLN A 214 17.38 -21.78 -1.09
C GLN A 214 16.50 -21.42 0.11
N GLY A 215 15.96 -22.41 0.82
CA GLY A 215 15.12 -22.20 2.00
C GLY A 215 15.88 -21.47 3.12
N VAL A 216 17.14 -21.84 3.36
CA VAL A 216 18.01 -21.21 4.36
C VAL A 216 18.36 -19.78 3.96
N ALA A 217 18.69 -19.56 2.68
CA ALA A 217 18.95 -18.21 2.17
C ALA A 217 17.71 -17.31 2.30
N LEU A 218 16.53 -17.83 1.92
CA LEU A 218 15.27 -17.11 2.01
C LEU A 218 14.91 -16.77 3.46
N GLY A 219 15.03 -17.72 4.39
CA GLY A 219 14.77 -17.50 5.81
C GLY A 219 15.70 -16.45 6.45
N ARG A 220 16.90 -16.25 5.90
CA ARG A 220 17.83 -15.21 6.37
C ARG A 220 17.46 -13.81 5.86
N ILE A 221 17.01 -13.69 4.61
CA ILE A 221 16.73 -12.39 3.96
C ILE A 221 15.30 -11.89 4.20
N LEU A 222 14.34 -12.80 4.35
CA LEU A 222 12.92 -12.48 4.47
C LEU A 222 12.62 -11.55 5.66
N PRO A 223 13.11 -11.82 6.89
CA PRO A 223 12.94 -10.89 8.00
C PRO A 223 13.47 -9.47 7.72
N ILE A 224 14.61 -9.38 7.04
CA ILE A 224 15.30 -8.11 6.78
C ILE A 224 14.49 -7.25 5.81
N VAL A 225 13.93 -7.87 4.76
CA VAL A 225 13.01 -7.21 3.82
C VAL A 225 11.80 -6.64 4.57
N MET A 226 11.23 -7.41 5.51
CA MET A 226 10.06 -7.00 6.27
C MET A 226 10.36 -5.85 7.23
N LEU A 227 11.51 -5.89 7.93
CA LEU A 227 11.95 -4.80 8.80
C LEU A 227 12.28 -3.53 8.01
N GLY A 228 12.87 -3.67 6.82
CA GLY A 228 13.06 -2.56 5.87
C GLY A 228 11.72 -1.92 5.49
N SER A 229 10.73 -2.75 5.13
CA SER A 229 9.39 -2.28 4.79
C SER A 229 8.69 -1.62 5.98
N LEU A 230 8.79 -2.18 7.19
CA LEU A 230 8.24 -1.58 8.41
C LEU A 230 8.84 -0.20 8.67
N THR A 231 10.17 -0.09 8.56
CA THR A 231 10.89 1.18 8.71
C THR A 231 10.43 2.21 7.68
N ALA A 232 10.28 1.79 6.42
CA ALA A 232 9.78 2.63 5.33
C ALA A 232 8.34 3.13 5.56
N ILE A 233 7.46 2.28 6.12
CA ILE A 233 6.09 2.66 6.48
C ILE A 233 6.10 3.76 7.56
N VAL A 234 6.92 3.60 8.60
CA VAL A 234 7.07 4.59 9.68
C VAL A 234 7.59 5.92 9.12
N ILE A 235 8.64 5.88 8.31
CA ILE A 235 9.22 7.09 7.70
C ILE A 235 8.21 7.76 6.75
N ALA A 236 7.46 7.01 5.95
CA ALA A 236 6.41 7.58 5.09
C ALA A 236 5.29 8.26 5.89
N GLY A 237 4.90 7.69 7.02
CA GLY A 237 3.97 8.30 7.96
C GLY A 237 4.50 9.61 8.55
N LEU A 238 5.78 9.63 8.96
CA LEU A 238 6.46 10.84 9.43
C LEU A 238 6.53 11.93 8.34
N LEU A 239 6.86 11.54 7.11
CA LEU A 239 6.91 12.45 5.95
C LEU A 239 5.55 13.07 5.63
N ASN A 240 4.46 12.30 5.75
CA ASN A 240 3.10 12.83 5.59
C ASN A 240 2.76 13.87 6.67
N GLN A 241 3.14 13.61 7.92
CA GLN A 241 2.97 14.59 9.00
C GLN A 241 3.82 15.85 8.75
N LEU A 242 5.05 15.69 8.26
CA LEU A 242 5.91 16.79 7.87
C LEU A 242 5.29 17.62 6.72
N GLY A 243 4.69 16.97 5.73
CA GLY A 243 4.01 17.64 4.60
C GLY A 243 2.79 18.42 5.03
N LYS A 244 2.02 17.92 5.99
CA LYS A 244 0.90 18.67 6.59
C LYS A 244 1.38 19.91 7.36
N ARG A 245 2.57 19.85 7.97
CA ARG A 245 3.17 20.99 8.68
C ARG A 245 3.82 22.00 7.71
N TYR A 246 4.38 21.51 6.61
CA TYR A 246 5.04 22.33 5.58
C TYR A 246 4.45 22.07 4.18
N PRO A 247 3.31 22.69 3.85
CA PRO A 247 2.60 22.45 2.59
C PRO A 247 3.43 22.75 1.34
N HIS A 248 4.41 23.65 1.42
CA HIS A 248 5.29 23.99 0.30
C HIS A 248 6.23 22.86 -0.15
N LEU A 249 6.38 21.80 0.67
CA LEU A 249 7.24 20.65 0.39
C LEU A 249 6.47 19.45 -0.19
N THR A 250 5.14 19.52 -0.25
CA THR A 250 4.25 18.43 -0.68
C THR A 250 3.39 18.87 -1.85
N GLY A 251 3.15 17.95 -2.78
CA GLY A 251 2.20 18.07 -3.89
C GLY A 251 0.91 17.28 -3.64
N GLU A 252 0.71 16.76 -2.43
CA GLU A 252 -0.46 15.95 -2.03
C GLU A 252 -0.74 14.76 -2.98
N GLY A 253 0.31 14.10 -3.46
CA GLY A 253 0.19 13.00 -4.42
C GLY A 253 0.44 13.38 -5.88
N SER A 254 0.91 14.60 -6.13
CA SER A 254 1.55 15.01 -7.39
C SER A 254 3.06 15.11 -7.19
N LEU A 255 3.84 14.47 -8.07
CA LEU A 255 5.31 14.56 -8.06
C LEU A 255 5.84 15.88 -8.64
N MET A 256 5.08 16.48 -9.57
CA MET A 256 5.49 17.67 -10.29
C MET A 256 4.64 18.87 -9.86
N PRO A 257 5.25 20.04 -9.63
CA PRO A 257 4.51 21.29 -9.52
C PRO A 257 3.79 21.54 -10.84
N SER A 258 2.47 21.68 -10.82
CA SER A 258 1.73 22.07 -12.01
C SER A 258 2.14 23.49 -12.41
N LYS A 259 2.79 23.64 -13.57
CA LYS A 259 3.28 24.94 -14.06
C LYS A 259 2.17 25.94 -14.41
N THR A 260 0.90 25.52 -14.41
CA THR A 260 -0.25 26.36 -14.73
C THR A 260 -1.15 26.46 -13.51
N ALA A 261 -0.90 27.45 -12.66
CA ALA A 261 -1.73 27.77 -11.49
C ALA A 261 -3.18 28.17 -11.86
N GLY A 262 -3.52 28.28 -13.15
CA GLY A 262 -4.85 28.64 -13.66
C GLY A 262 -5.69 27.49 -14.25
N GLU A 263 -5.14 26.31 -14.56
CA GLU A 263 -5.90 25.23 -15.24
C GLU A 263 -6.32 24.07 -14.31
N VAL A 264 -5.75 23.98 -13.10
CA VAL A 264 -6.06 22.88 -12.16
C VAL A 264 -7.46 23.04 -11.55
N VAL A 265 -7.97 24.28 -11.44
CA VAL A 265 -9.34 24.53 -10.97
C VAL A 265 -10.38 24.06 -12.01
N SER A 266 -10.01 23.99 -13.29
CA SER A 266 -10.94 23.61 -14.37
C SER A 266 -10.99 22.11 -14.65
N ALA A 267 -9.94 21.35 -14.31
CA ALA A 267 -9.88 19.90 -14.56
C ALA A 267 -10.36 19.04 -13.36
N SER A 268 -10.32 19.57 -12.13
CA SER A 268 -10.81 18.87 -10.94
C SER A 268 -12.28 19.15 -10.60
N ASN A 269 -12.89 20.15 -11.25
CA ASN A 269 -14.31 20.51 -11.14
C ASN A 269 -15.11 20.21 -12.42
N LYS A 270 -14.63 19.31 -13.29
CA LYS A 270 -15.61 18.51 -14.03
C LYS A 270 -16.31 17.68 -12.98
N THR A 271 -17.49 18.16 -12.58
CA THR A 271 -18.49 17.45 -11.82
C THR A 271 -18.37 15.99 -12.21
N ILE A 272 -18.21 15.11 -11.22
CA ILE A 272 -18.45 13.67 -11.39
C ILE A 272 -19.93 13.59 -11.81
N GLY A 273 -20.22 13.86 -13.08
CA GLY A 273 -21.54 13.72 -13.64
C GLY A 273 -21.86 12.26 -13.48
N ASN A 274 -23.00 11.94 -12.86
CA ASN A 274 -23.47 10.59 -12.51
C ASN A 274 -22.73 9.52 -13.30
N VAL A 275 -21.60 9.03 -12.75
CA VAL A 275 -20.78 8.05 -13.45
C VAL A 275 -21.64 6.80 -13.47
N ASP A 276 -22.13 6.47 -14.66
CA ASP A 276 -22.97 5.30 -14.85
C ASP A 276 -22.21 4.04 -14.39
N VAL A 277 -22.91 3.09 -13.79
CA VAL A 277 -22.34 1.83 -13.28
C VAL A 277 -21.64 1.08 -14.42
N SER A 278 -22.15 1.20 -15.65
CA SER A 278 -21.51 0.67 -16.86
C SER A 278 -20.11 1.25 -17.09
N THR A 279 -19.93 2.55 -16.81
CA THR A 279 -18.65 3.24 -16.99
C THR A 279 -17.63 2.77 -15.93
N LEU A 280 -18.09 2.55 -14.71
CA LEU A 280 -17.29 1.92 -13.64
C LEU A 280 -16.86 0.50 -14.04
N ALA A 281 -17.80 -0.31 -14.54
CA ALA A 281 -17.52 -1.67 -14.99
C ALA A 281 -16.51 -1.70 -16.15
N CYS A 282 -16.64 -0.80 -17.14
CA CYS A 282 -15.65 -0.64 -18.20
C CYS A 282 -14.26 -0.25 -17.65
N GLY A 283 -14.21 0.63 -16.66
CA GLY A 283 -12.97 1.03 -16.00
C GLY A 283 -12.28 -0.13 -15.28
N ALA A 284 -13.04 -1.01 -14.63
CA ALA A 284 -12.52 -2.22 -13.98
C ALA A 284 -12.07 -3.26 -15.01
N LEU A 285 -12.86 -3.48 -16.07
CA LEU A 285 -12.52 -4.39 -17.16
C LEU A 285 -11.23 -3.95 -17.87
N LEU A 286 -11.05 -2.65 -18.11
CA LEU A 286 -9.81 -2.10 -18.66
C LEU A 286 -8.59 -2.49 -17.79
N ALA A 287 -8.71 -2.41 -16.46
CA ALA A 287 -7.62 -2.78 -15.57
C ALA A 287 -7.25 -4.26 -15.69
N ILE A 288 -8.25 -5.14 -15.77
CA ILE A 288 -8.06 -6.59 -15.94
C ILE A 288 -7.45 -6.90 -17.31
N LEU A 289 -7.94 -6.29 -18.38
CA LEU A 289 -7.40 -6.50 -19.74
C LEU A 289 -5.95 -6.06 -19.85
N LEU A 290 -5.60 -4.90 -19.28
CA LEU A 290 -4.22 -4.43 -19.25
C LEU A 290 -3.32 -5.36 -18.42
N TYR A 291 -3.84 -5.95 -17.34
CA TYR A 291 -3.11 -6.97 -16.60
C TYR A 291 -2.88 -8.24 -17.41
N MET A 292 -3.89 -8.69 -18.17
CA MET A 292 -3.73 -9.84 -19.08
C MET A 292 -2.67 -9.56 -20.17
N VAL A 293 -2.63 -8.34 -20.70
CA VAL A 293 -1.54 -7.90 -21.58
C VAL A 293 -0.20 -7.96 -20.85
N GLY A 294 -0.15 -7.51 -19.59
CA GLY A 294 1.02 -7.65 -18.72
C GLY A 294 1.48 -9.09 -18.53
N MET A 295 0.56 -10.04 -18.34
CA MET A 295 0.88 -11.47 -18.26
C MET A 295 1.43 -12.02 -19.58
N LEU A 296 0.93 -11.56 -20.73
CA LEU A 296 1.47 -11.94 -22.03
C LEU A 296 2.91 -11.43 -22.19
N LEU A 297 3.16 -10.16 -21.82
CA LEU A 297 4.50 -9.56 -21.80
C LEU A 297 5.44 -10.33 -20.87
N HIS A 298 4.95 -10.77 -19.71
CA HIS A 298 5.72 -11.61 -18.79
C HIS A 298 6.15 -12.93 -19.43
N ARG A 299 5.24 -13.60 -20.14
CA ARG A 299 5.58 -14.86 -20.83
C ARG A 299 6.57 -14.67 -21.98
N MET A 300 6.54 -13.52 -22.66
CA MET A 300 7.39 -13.26 -23.82
C MET A 300 8.79 -12.74 -23.46
N ILE A 301 8.87 -11.83 -22.47
CA ILE A 301 10.10 -11.06 -22.17
C ILE A 301 10.59 -11.32 -20.73
N GLY A 302 9.82 -12.02 -19.90
CA GLY A 302 10.14 -12.28 -18.49
C GLY A 302 9.84 -11.12 -17.55
N LEU A 303 9.39 -9.96 -18.05
CA LEU A 303 9.05 -8.78 -17.24
C LEU A 303 7.89 -9.08 -16.28
N PRO A 304 7.93 -8.70 -14.99
CA PRO A 304 6.83 -8.95 -14.07
C PRO A 304 5.50 -8.40 -14.59
N ALA A 305 4.42 -9.18 -14.50
CA ALA A 305 3.15 -8.83 -15.15
C ALA A 305 2.60 -7.43 -14.77
N PRO A 306 2.67 -6.96 -13.51
CA PRO A 306 2.28 -5.60 -13.15
C PRO A 306 3.16 -4.49 -13.75
N VAL A 307 4.44 -4.76 -14.05
CA VAL A 307 5.33 -3.83 -14.78
C VAL A 307 4.90 -3.76 -16.24
N GLY A 308 4.68 -4.91 -16.87
CA GLY A 308 4.17 -4.97 -18.25
C GLY A 308 2.83 -4.25 -18.41
N MET A 309 1.92 -4.47 -17.45
CA MET A 309 0.65 -3.75 -17.36
C MET A 309 0.85 -2.25 -17.22
N LEU A 310 1.79 -1.78 -16.40
CA LEU A 310 2.07 -0.37 -16.22
C LEU A 310 2.54 0.28 -17.53
N PHE A 311 3.46 -0.35 -18.26
CA PHE A 311 3.88 0.16 -19.58
C PHE A 311 2.73 0.17 -20.58
N ALA A 312 1.90 -0.88 -20.60
CA ALA A 312 0.71 -0.92 -21.45
C ALA A 312 -0.29 0.19 -21.09
N ALA A 313 -0.55 0.42 -19.80
CA ALA A 313 -1.45 1.46 -19.32
C ALA A 313 -0.96 2.87 -19.69
N VAL A 314 0.35 3.12 -19.54
CA VAL A 314 0.98 4.37 -19.97
C VAL A 314 0.88 4.53 -21.49
N ALA A 315 1.23 3.51 -22.27
CA ALA A 315 1.15 3.56 -23.74
C ALA A 315 -0.28 3.87 -24.21
N VAL A 316 -1.28 3.19 -23.65
CA VAL A 316 -2.70 3.42 -23.95
C VAL A 316 -3.14 4.84 -23.57
N LYS A 317 -2.70 5.35 -22.41
CA LYS A 317 -3.00 6.72 -21.96
C LYS A 317 -2.36 7.76 -22.90
N LEU A 318 -1.13 7.54 -23.34
CA LEU A 318 -0.39 8.45 -24.23
C LEU A 318 -0.97 8.44 -25.66
N ALA A 319 -1.36 7.26 -26.16
CA ALA A 319 -1.96 7.08 -27.48
C ALA A 319 -3.41 7.57 -27.60
N HIS A 320 -4.01 8.13 -26.53
CA HIS A 320 -5.45 8.44 -26.48
C HIS A 320 -6.36 7.20 -26.69
N GLY A 321 -5.88 5.99 -26.39
CA GLY A 321 -6.63 4.76 -26.63
C GLY A 321 -7.89 4.58 -25.76
N VAL A 322 -8.06 5.38 -24.70
CA VAL A 322 -9.18 5.29 -23.75
C VAL A 322 -9.95 6.59 -23.71
N SER A 323 -11.28 6.50 -23.91
CA SER A 323 -12.18 7.67 -23.89
C SER A 323 -12.22 8.34 -22.49
N PRO A 324 -12.55 9.64 -22.40
CA PRO A 324 -12.66 10.33 -21.11
C PRO A 324 -13.62 9.66 -20.13
N ARG A 325 -14.73 9.08 -20.64
CA ARG A 325 -15.71 8.34 -19.83
C ARG A 325 -15.06 7.15 -19.13
N ILE A 326 -14.33 6.31 -19.87
CA ILE A 326 -13.67 5.13 -19.27
C ILE A 326 -12.58 5.57 -18.28
N GLN A 327 -11.88 6.69 -18.54
CA GLN A 327 -10.92 7.24 -17.58
C GLN A 327 -11.59 7.63 -16.26
N GLU A 328 -12.73 8.32 -16.31
CA GLU A 328 -13.54 8.64 -15.12
C GLU A 328 -14.02 7.37 -14.40
N GLY A 329 -14.47 6.35 -15.15
CA GLY A 329 -14.80 5.03 -14.60
C GLY A 329 -13.65 4.40 -13.83
N SER A 330 -12.45 4.37 -14.43
CA SER A 330 -11.24 3.86 -13.77
C SER A 330 -10.85 4.67 -12.53
N GLN A 331 -11.12 5.98 -12.50
CA GLN A 331 -10.91 6.80 -11.29
C GLN A 331 -11.85 6.37 -10.14
N VAL A 332 -13.12 6.08 -10.44
CA VAL A 332 -14.08 5.61 -9.41
C VAL A 332 -13.66 4.23 -8.90
N VAL A 333 -13.23 3.33 -9.78
CA VAL A 333 -12.66 2.02 -9.39
C VAL A 333 -11.46 2.21 -8.47
N TYR A 334 -10.52 3.10 -8.82
CA TYR A 334 -9.38 3.42 -7.95
C TYR A 334 -9.82 3.91 -6.56
N LYS A 335 -10.78 4.85 -6.50
CA LYS A 335 -11.31 5.36 -5.22
C LYS A 335 -11.97 4.26 -4.40
N PHE A 336 -12.72 3.36 -5.04
CA PHE A 336 -13.36 2.22 -4.39
C PHE A 336 -12.32 1.27 -3.78
N PHE A 337 -11.35 0.80 -4.56
CA PHE A 337 -10.32 -0.13 -4.07
C PHE A 337 -9.46 0.51 -2.98
N ARG A 338 -9.06 1.78 -3.15
CA ARG A 338 -8.29 2.53 -2.15
C ARG A 338 -9.02 2.61 -0.81
N THR A 339 -10.32 2.87 -0.84
CA THR A 339 -11.09 3.16 0.37
C THR A 339 -11.57 1.86 1.03
N ALA A 340 -12.16 0.97 0.23
CA ALA A 340 -12.85 -0.22 0.74
C ALA A 340 -11.98 -1.46 0.85
N VAL A 341 -10.99 -1.63 -0.02
CA VAL A 341 -10.30 -2.92 -0.20
C VAL A 341 -8.90 -2.92 0.42
N THR A 342 -8.30 -1.75 0.64
CA THR A 342 -6.92 -1.62 1.16
C THR A 342 -6.71 -2.32 2.52
N TYR A 343 -7.46 -1.98 3.56
CA TYR A 343 -7.29 -2.62 4.88
C TYR A 343 -7.63 -4.12 4.88
N PRO A 344 -8.69 -4.59 4.20
CA PRO A 344 -8.94 -6.02 4.03
C PRO A 344 -7.75 -6.78 3.42
N ILE A 345 -7.10 -6.20 2.40
CA ILE A 345 -5.94 -6.80 1.75
C ILE A 345 -4.71 -6.79 2.67
N LEU A 346 -4.48 -5.70 3.39
CA LEU A 346 -3.39 -5.63 4.38
C LEU A 346 -3.56 -6.69 5.48
N PHE A 347 -4.80 -6.95 5.92
CA PHE A 347 -5.10 -8.05 6.83
C PHE A 347 -4.80 -9.41 6.21
N ALA A 348 -5.28 -9.67 4.99
CA ALA A 348 -5.02 -10.94 4.29
C ALA A 348 -3.52 -11.21 4.14
N VAL A 349 -2.73 -10.18 3.82
CA VAL A 349 -1.26 -10.24 3.75
C VAL A 349 -0.64 -10.55 5.11
N GLY A 350 -1.11 -9.89 6.17
CA GLY A 350 -0.68 -10.13 7.54
C GLY A 350 -0.86 -11.59 7.99
N VAL A 351 -1.99 -12.19 7.63
CA VAL A 351 -2.30 -13.58 7.99
C VAL A 351 -1.58 -14.58 7.08
N ALA A 352 -1.55 -14.36 5.77
CA ALA A 352 -1.17 -15.39 4.81
C ALA A 352 0.33 -15.47 4.51
N ILE A 353 1.07 -14.35 4.57
CA ILE A 353 2.44 -14.26 4.05
C ILE A 353 3.41 -13.43 4.92
N THR A 354 3.03 -13.06 6.14
CA THR A 354 3.85 -12.23 7.04
C THR A 354 4.32 -13.08 8.23
N PRO A 355 5.54 -13.64 8.21
CA PRO A 355 6.05 -14.47 9.30
C PRO A 355 6.47 -13.62 10.52
N TRP A 356 5.67 -13.67 11.59
CA TRP A 356 5.92 -12.89 12.81
C TRP A 356 7.21 -13.29 13.53
N GLN A 357 7.44 -14.60 13.70
CA GLN A 357 8.59 -15.12 14.44
C GLN A 357 9.91 -14.67 13.81
N GLU A 358 10.02 -14.85 12.49
CA GLU A 358 11.16 -14.41 11.70
C GLU A 358 11.43 -12.91 11.87
N LEU A 359 10.39 -12.07 11.86
CA LEU A 359 10.51 -10.63 12.07
C LEU A 359 11.04 -10.29 13.47
N VAL A 360 10.59 -11.01 14.51
CA VAL A 360 11.08 -10.83 15.89
C VAL A 360 12.53 -11.30 16.01
N ASP A 361 12.88 -12.42 15.40
CA ASP A 361 14.23 -12.99 15.46
C ASP A 361 15.28 -12.09 14.78
N ALA A 362 14.89 -11.38 13.72
CA ALA A 362 15.77 -10.42 13.06
C ALA A 362 15.90 -9.08 13.80
N PHE A 363 15.14 -8.87 14.88
CA PHE A 363 15.17 -7.66 15.68
C PHE A 363 16.41 -7.62 16.59
N THR A 364 17.58 -7.45 15.99
CA THR A 364 18.84 -7.18 16.70
C THR A 364 19.18 -5.70 16.61
N LEU A 365 19.85 -5.16 17.64
CA LEU A 365 20.21 -3.73 17.68
C LEU A 365 21.10 -3.34 16.48
N GLN A 366 22.01 -4.24 16.08
CA GLN A 366 22.92 -4.03 14.95
C GLN A 366 22.16 -4.02 13.62
N ASN A 367 21.30 -5.01 13.36
CA ASN A 367 20.50 -5.07 12.13
C ASN A 367 19.58 -3.86 12.03
N LEU A 368 18.90 -3.50 13.13
CA LEU A 368 17.99 -2.36 13.17
C LEU A 368 18.72 -1.06 12.87
N ALA A 369 19.90 -0.83 13.44
CA ALA A 369 20.70 0.36 13.16
C ALA A 369 21.08 0.47 11.68
N VAL A 370 21.54 -0.63 11.07
CA VAL A 370 21.88 -0.68 9.63
C VAL A 370 20.63 -0.42 8.78
N ILE A 371 19.51 -1.09 9.06
CA ILE A 371 18.26 -0.96 8.30
C ILE A 371 17.74 0.48 8.38
N VAL A 372 17.62 1.04 9.59
CA VAL A 372 17.12 2.40 9.79
C VAL A 372 18.01 3.41 9.09
N CYS A 373 19.34 3.28 9.18
CA CYS A 373 20.26 4.20 8.49
C CYS A 373 20.15 4.07 6.97
N THR A 374 20.07 2.85 6.44
CA THR A 374 19.95 2.56 5.00
C THR A 374 18.68 3.19 4.43
N VAL A 375 17.53 2.87 5.02
CA VAL A 375 16.23 3.40 4.56
C VAL A 375 16.17 4.92 4.75
N SER A 376 16.66 5.46 5.87
CA SER A 376 16.68 6.92 6.09
C SER A 376 17.57 7.65 5.07
N ALA A 377 18.73 7.08 4.72
CA ALA A 377 19.64 7.66 3.73
C ALA A 377 19.04 7.62 2.33
N LEU A 378 18.40 6.50 1.96
CA LEU A 378 17.69 6.34 0.70
C LEU A 378 16.58 7.40 0.57
N VAL A 379 15.75 7.54 1.60
CA VAL A 379 14.63 8.48 1.63
C VAL A 379 15.11 9.94 1.68
N GLY A 380 16.12 10.23 2.49
CA GLY A 380 16.72 11.56 2.59
C GLY A 380 17.35 12.01 1.28
N THR A 381 17.99 11.08 0.55
CA THR A 381 18.53 11.36 -0.79
C THR A 381 17.41 11.63 -1.78
N GLY A 382 16.34 10.84 -1.78
CA GLY A 382 15.14 11.09 -2.59
C GLY A 382 14.55 12.48 -2.34
N PHE A 383 14.46 12.89 -1.08
CA PHE A 383 14.00 14.24 -0.69
C PHE A 383 14.91 15.35 -1.26
N VAL A 384 16.22 15.24 -1.05
CA VAL A 384 17.19 16.28 -1.44
C VAL A 384 17.33 16.38 -2.96
N VAL A 385 17.49 15.23 -3.64
CA VAL A 385 17.63 15.17 -5.10
C VAL A 385 16.32 15.59 -5.77
N GLY A 386 15.18 15.12 -5.28
CA GLY A 386 13.85 15.52 -5.73
C GLY A 386 13.65 17.04 -5.67
N LYS A 387 14.06 17.69 -4.57
CA LYS A 387 14.01 19.14 -4.44
C LYS A 387 14.88 19.85 -5.49
N LYS A 388 16.09 19.37 -5.75
CA LYS A 388 17.03 19.97 -6.72
C LYS A 388 16.53 19.91 -8.16
N ILE A 389 15.81 18.85 -8.53
CA ILE A 389 15.25 18.67 -9.88
C ILE A 389 13.84 19.29 -10.04
N GLY A 390 13.38 20.03 -9.02
CA GLY A 390 12.11 20.77 -9.03
C GLY A 390 10.87 19.89 -8.89
N MET A 391 11.00 18.73 -8.24
CA MET A 391 9.88 17.86 -7.86
C MET A 391 9.43 18.17 -6.42
N HIS A 392 8.23 17.73 -6.04
CA HIS A 392 7.77 17.82 -4.65
C HIS A 392 8.57 16.85 -3.78
N PRO A 393 9.44 17.34 -2.87
CA PRO A 393 10.44 16.51 -2.22
C PRO A 393 9.84 15.45 -1.29
N ILE A 394 8.69 15.74 -0.65
CA ILE A 394 8.03 14.76 0.23
C ILE A 394 7.43 13.61 -0.57
N ASP A 395 6.76 13.90 -1.69
CA ASP A 395 6.16 12.87 -2.54
C ASP A 395 7.23 11.99 -3.20
N VAL A 396 8.35 12.58 -3.63
CA VAL A 396 9.51 11.82 -4.12
C VAL A 396 10.11 10.95 -3.01
N ALA A 397 10.28 11.49 -1.80
CA ALA A 397 10.80 10.73 -0.67
C ALA A 397 9.90 9.54 -0.28
N ILE A 398 8.57 9.70 -0.35
CA ILE A 398 7.62 8.61 -0.13
C ILE A 398 7.71 7.55 -1.25
N VAL A 399 7.92 7.95 -2.51
CA VAL A 399 8.20 6.99 -3.60
C VAL A 399 9.53 6.27 -3.36
N SER A 400 10.56 6.97 -2.88
CA SER A 400 11.83 6.34 -2.49
C SER A 400 11.62 5.34 -1.35
N CYS A 401 10.77 5.62 -0.33
CA CYS A 401 10.44 4.61 0.70
C CYS A 401 9.99 3.27 0.09
N CYS A 402 9.29 3.29 -1.05
CA CYS A 402 8.78 2.10 -1.70
C CYS A 402 9.91 1.18 -2.23
N GLN A 403 11.09 1.72 -2.54
CA GLN A 403 12.28 0.91 -2.89
C GLN A 403 12.71 -0.04 -1.76
N SER A 404 12.35 0.29 -0.51
CA SER A 404 12.57 -0.54 0.67
C SER A 404 11.33 -1.36 1.09
N GLY A 405 10.29 -1.37 0.26
CA GLY A 405 9.03 -2.05 0.53
C GLY A 405 9.07 -3.54 0.21
N GLN A 406 8.18 -4.30 0.85
CA GLN A 406 7.96 -5.73 0.61
C GLN A 406 7.25 -6.02 -0.74
N GLY A 407 7.64 -5.34 -1.82
CA GLY A 407 6.99 -5.49 -3.13
C GLY A 407 5.67 -4.71 -3.17
N GLY A 408 4.72 -5.20 -3.97
CA GLY A 408 3.42 -4.52 -4.11
C GLY A 408 2.60 -4.42 -2.82
N THR A 409 2.77 -5.33 -1.85
CA THR A 409 2.14 -5.21 -0.53
C THR A 409 2.75 -4.08 0.29
N GLY A 410 4.08 -3.99 0.29
CA GLY A 410 4.83 -2.93 0.94
C GLY A 410 4.47 -1.56 0.39
N ASP A 411 4.41 -1.42 -0.94
CA ASP A 411 4.00 -0.17 -1.59
C ASP A 411 2.62 0.29 -1.10
N VAL A 412 1.66 -0.64 -1.01
CA VAL A 412 0.31 -0.32 -0.52
C VAL A 412 0.35 0.16 0.93
N ALA A 413 1.11 -0.51 1.80
CA ALA A 413 1.24 -0.10 3.20
C ALA A 413 1.94 1.27 3.34
N ILE A 414 3.05 1.48 2.61
CA ILE A 414 3.85 2.71 2.62
C ILE A 414 3.02 3.89 2.09
N LEU A 415 2.38 3.73 0.94
CA LEU A 415 1.54 4.79 0.34
C LEU A 415 0.26 5.03 1.14
N THR A 416 -0.26 4.02 1.84
CA THR A 416 -1.38 4.20 2.77
C THR A 416 -0.94 5.02 3.99
N ALA A 417 0.23 4.72 4.58
CA ALA A 417 0.79 5.50 5.69
C ALA A 417 1.14 6.94 5.28
N GLY A 418 1.71 7.10 4.08
CA GLY A 418 2.00 8.39 3.48
C GLY A 418 0.77 9.18 3.01
N ASN A 419 -0.41 8.53 2.93
CA ASN A 419 -1.62 9.07 2.29
C ASN A 419 -1.39 9.53 0.83
N ARG A 420 -0.67 8.71 0.05
CA ARG A 420 -0.23 8.97 -1.33
C ARG A 420 -0.50 7.82 -2.30
N MET A 421 -1.63 7.12 -2.14
CA MET A 421 -2.02 6.01 -3.03
C MET A 421 -2.09 6.38 -4.52
N SER A 422 -2.17 7.66 -4.89
CA SER A 422 -2.08 8.11 -6.28
C SER A 422 -0.70 7.85 -6.89
N LEU A 423 0.36 7.74 -6.07
CA LEU A 423 1.73 7.51 -6.51
C LEU A 423 2.05 6.02 -6.77
N MET A 424 1.06 5.12 -6.64
CA MET A 424 1.23 3.68 -6.87
C MET A 424 1.97 3.34 -8.18
N PRO A 425 1.73 4.00 -9.33
CA PRO A 425 2.47 3.69 -10.55
C PRO A 425 3.97 3.94 -10.40
N PHE A 426 4.35 5.04 -9.74
CA PHE A 426 5.76 5.37 -9.51
C PHE A 426 6.40 4.46 -8.47
N ALA A 427 5.67 4.10 -7.41
CA ALA A 427 6.11 3.11 -6.43
C ALA A 427 6.41 1.77 -7.11
N GLN A 428 5.53 1.30 -8.00
CA GLN A 428 5.71 0.00 -8.67
C GLN A 428 6.92 -0.03 -9.60
N ILE A 429 7.25 1.09 -10.24
CA ILE A 429 8.52 1.22 -10.98
C ILE A 429 9.69 1.10 -10.01
N ALA A 430 9.64 1.87 -8.92
CA ALA A 430 10.70 1.90 -7.92
C ALA A 430 10.99 0.53 -7.33
N THR A 431 9.93 -0.16 -6.93
CA THR A 431 10.03 -1.45 -6.28
C THR A 431 10.37 -2.57 -7.27
N ARG A 432 9.65 -2.68 -8.40
CA ARG A 432 9.82 -3.83 -9.30
C ARG A 432 10.97 -3.68 -10.29
N ILE A 433 11.14 -2.50 -10.89
CA ILE A 433 12.23 -2.28 -11.85
C ILE A 433 13.53 -2.02 -11.09
N GLY A 434 13.52 -1.14 -10.08
CA GLY A 434 14.69 -0.90 -9.23
C GLY A 434 15.16 -2.18 -8.54
N GLY A 435 14.23 -2.94 -7.95
CA GLY A 435 14.54 -4.24 -7.34
C GLY A 435 15.13 -5.25 -8.31
N ALA A 436 14.53 -5.44 -9.50
CA ALA A 436 15.05 -6.37 -10.50
C ALA A 436 16.46 -5.98 -10.98
N ILE A 437 16.75 -4.68 -11.14
CA ILE A 437 18.08 -4.17 -11.49
C ILE A 437 19.07 -4.49 -10.36
N ASN A 438 18.73 -4.19 -9.11
CA ASN A 438 19.60 -4.42 -7.96
C ASN A 438 19.93 -5.90 -7.74
N VAL A 439 18.93 -6.78 -7.86
CA VAL A 439 19.13 -8.23 -7.76
C VAL A 439 20.01 -8.73 -8.90
N SER A 440 19.71 -8.35 -10.14
CA SER A 440 20.45 -8.82 -11.31
C SER A 440 21.91 -8.37 -11.29
N LEU A 441 22.16 -7.09 -10.99
CA LEU A 441 23.52 -6.55 -10.89
C LEU A 441 24.29 -7.18 -9.74
N SER A 442 23.66 -7.34 -8.57
CA SER A 442 24.32 -7.93 -7.42
C SER A 442 24.65 -9.41 -7.62
N LEU A 443 23.77 -10.18 -8.27
CA LEU A 443 24.05 -11.58 -8.60
C LEU A 443 25.16 -11.70 -9.66
N LEU A 444 25.20 -10.80 -10.65
CA LEU A 444 26.29 -10.74 -11.63
C LEU A 444 27.62 -10.42 -10.93
N VAL A 445 27.63 -9.46 -10.01
CA VAL A 445 28.82 -9.14 -9.22
C VAL A 445 29.23 -10.36 -8.38
N LEU A 446 28.28 -11.02 -7.73
CA LEU A 446 28.54 -12.20 -6.92
C LEU A 446 29.14 -13.36 -7.73
N SER A 447 28.65 -13.59 -8.95
CA SER A 447 29.15 -14.65 -9.85
C SER A 447 30.51 -14.37 -10.47
N HIS A 448 31.09 -13.18 -10.24
CA HIS A 448 32.48 -12.89 -10.62
C HIS A 448 33.45 -13.14 -9.48
N PHE A 449 32.97 -13.16 -8.23
CA PHE A 449 33.79 -13.44 -7.05
C PHE A 449 33.86 -14.93 -6.70
N PHE A 450 32.86 -15.71 -7.11
CA PHE A 450 32.74 -17.16 -6.95
C PHE A 450 32.42 -17.78 -8.31
#